data_AF-A0A182YJJ5-F1
#
_entry.id   AF-A0A182YJJ5-F1
#
_cell.length_a   1.000
_cell.length_b   1.000
_cell.length_c   1.000
_cell.angle_alpha   90.00
_cell.angle_beta   90.00
_cell.angle_gamma   90.00
#
_symmetry.space_group_name_H-M   'P 1'
#
loop_
_entity.id
_entity.type
_entity.pdbx_description
1 polymer ?
#
loop_
_entity_poly.entity_id
_entity_poly.type
_entity_poly.pdbx_seq_one_letter_code
_entity_poly.pdbx_strand_id
1 'polypeptide(L)'
;MPRLLSDEVFQRCDNRTLPPVPPDVPAPIPANCQAECVLNETGILVHRQFMLEQAVKVLVGQVPADNVMWMRAFEVAARKCYNLVMTRTFYLQDVAKNLISSQCIPTSIRYLECTFSIIYRDCPDAYWNYNNEQCKGIVVALNNCYYLFQHVWKI
;
A
#
# COMPACT_ATOMS: atom_id res chain seq x y z
N MET A 1 13.00 -9.52 2.30
CA MET A 1 11.58 -9.37 2.63
C MET A 1 10.75 -10.12 1.59
N PRO A 2 9.78 -10.96 1.97
CA PRO A 2 8.81 -11.54 1.03
C PRO A 2 8.07 -10.45 0.23
N ARG A 3 7.60 -10.77 -0.97
CA ARG A 3 6.79 -9.83 -1.75
C ARG A 3 5.47 -9.58 -1.04
N LEU A 4 4.95 -8.36 -1.14
CA LEU A 4 3.71 -7.99 -0.48
C LEU A 4 2.50 -8.68 -1.12
N LEU A 5 2.52 -8.82 -2.45
CA LEU A 5 1.49 -9.45 -3.28
C LEU A 5 2.18 -10.17 -4.46
N SER A 6 1.45 -11.04 -5.15
CA SER A 6 2.00 -11.82 -6.26
C SER A 6 2.24 -10.99 -7.53
N ASP A 7 3.27 -11.34 -8.28
CA ASP A 7 3.65 -10.65 -9.52
C ASP A 7 2.56 -10.72 -10.59
N GLU A 8 1.83 -11.83 -10.63
CA GLU A 8 0.74 -12.01 -11.57
C GLU A 8 -0.36 -10.96 -11.40
N VAL A 9 -0.66 -10.58 -10.15
CA VAL A 9 -1.66 -9.54 -9.87
C VAL A 9 -1.16 -8.18 -10.35
N PHE A 10 0.11 -7.85 -10.08
CA PHE A 10 0.71 -6.60 -10.57
C PHE A 10 0.71 -6.53 -12.09
N GLN A 11 1.13 -7.59 -12.78
CA GLN A 11 1.17 -7.63 -14.24
C GLN A 11 -0.21 -7.47 -14.88
N ARG A 12 -1.27 -8.06 -14.29
CA ARG A 12 -2.63 -7.85 -14.77
C ARG A 12 -3.09 -6.40 -14.60
N CYS A 13 -2.72 -5.76 -13.50
CA CYS A 13 -3.10 -4.39 -13.21
C CYS A 13 -2.28 -3.33 -13.95
N ASP A 14 -1.02 -3.60 -14.27
CA ASP A 14 -0.18 -2.70 -15.07
C ASP A 14 -0.68 -2.56 -16.51
N ASN A 15 -1.22 -3.63 -17.08
CA ASN A 15 -1.77 -3.64 -18.44
C ASN A 15 -3.18 -3.03 -18.53
N ARG A 16 -3.77 -2.58 -17.42
CA ARG A 16 -5.13 -2.06 -17.39
C ARG A 16 -5.15 -0.60 -17.83
N THR A 17 -6.01 -0.30 -18.80
CA THR A 17 -6.24 1.08 -19.24
C THR A 17 -6.85 1.91 -18.11
N LEU A 18 -6.31 3.12 -17.92
CA LEU A 18 -6.86 4.08 -16.97
C LEU A 18 -8.28 4.51 -17.39
N PRO A 19 -9.15 4.87 -16.43
CA PRO A 19 -10.47 5.38 -16.76
C PRO A 19 -10.37 6.69 -17.58
N PRO A 20 -11.28 6.91 -18.54
CA PRO A 20 -11.30 8.15 -19.31
C PRO A 20 -11.54 9.35 -18.38
N VAL A 21 -10.88 10.47 -18.66
CA VAL A 21 -10.96 11.68 -17.81
C VAL A 21 -12.19 12.51 -18.18
N PRO A 22 -13.18 12.70 -17.28
CA PRO A 22 -14.31 13.58 -17.53
C PRO A 22 -13.86 15.05 -17.61
N PRO A 23 -14.67 15.93 -18.24
CA PRO A 23 -14.49 17.38 -18.11
C PRO A 23 -14.49 17.80 -16.64
N ASP A 24 -13.64 18.77 -16.29
CA ASP A 24 -13.54 19.37 -14.95
C ASP A 24 -13.07 18.45 -13.81
N VAL A 25 -12.58 17.24 -14.14
CA VAL A 25 -11.99 16.31 -13.17
C VAL A 25 -10.47 16.22 -13.42
N PRO A 26 -9.62 16.32 -12.38
CA PRO A 26 -8.19 16.07 -12.54
C PRO A 26 -7.92 14.68 -13.11
N ALA A 27 -6.88 14.57 -13.94
CA ALA A 27 -6.45 13.27 -14.45
C ALA A 27 -6.14 12.31 -13.29
N PRO A 28 -6.50 11.03 -13.39
CA PRO A 28 -6.25 10.07 -12.34
C PRO A 28 -4.75 9.79 -12.22
N ILE A 29 -4.27 9.71 -10.98
CA ILE A 29 -2.88 9.31 -10.72
C ILE A 29 -2.77 7.81 -11.03
N PRO A 30 -1.92 7.39 -12.00
CA PRO A 30 -1.86 5.99 -12.43
C PRO A 30 -1.62 5.02 -11.27
N ALA A 31 -0.74 5.38 -10.34
CA ALA A 31 -0.40 4.56 -9.17
C ALA A 31 -1.60 4.32 -8.23
N ASN A 32 -2.53 5.28 -8.09
CA ASN A 32 -3.75 5.09 -7.30
C ASN A 32 -4.66 4.04 -7.95
N CYS A 33 -4.83 4.11 -9.27
CA CYS A 33 -5.66 3.18 -10.02
C CYS A 33 -5.06 1.77 -10.07
N GLN A 34 -3.73 1.67 -10.22
CA GLN A 34 -3.02 0.40 -10.15
C GLN A 34 -3.17 -0.23 -8.77
N ALA A 35 -2.96 0.53 -7.69
CA ALA A 35 -3.15 0.03 -6.33
C ALA A 35 -4.59 -0.41 -6.08
N GLU A 36 -5.59 0.36 -6.53
CA GLU A 36 -6.99 -0.05 -6.43
C GLU A 36 -7.27 -1.34 -7.21
N CYS A 37 -6.74 -1.47 -8.43
CA CYS A 37 -6.85 -2.70 -9.21
C CYS A 37 -6.28 -3.90 -8.45
N VAL A 38 -5.08 -3.76 -7.89
CA VAL A 38 -4.39 -4.82 -7.15
C VAL A 38 -5.19 -5.24 -5.92
N LEU A 39 -5.76 -4.30 -5.18
CA LEU A 39 -6.60 -4.61 -4.02
C LEU A 39 -7.94 -5.24 -4.42
N ASN A 40 -8.52 -4.86 -5.56
CA ASN A 40 -9.74 -5.48 -6.10
C ASN A 40 -9.48 -6.92 -6.55
N GLU A 41 -8.42 -7.17 -7.31
CA GLU A 41 -8.02 -8.51 -7.80
C GLU A 41 -7.79 -9.50 -6.66
N THR A 42 -7.31 -9.00 -5.51
CA THR A 42 -7.02 -9.82 -4.32
C THR A 42 -8.23 -9.97 -3.37
N GLY A 43 -9.35 -9.32 -3.68
CA GLY A 43 -10.53 -9.27 -2.83
C GLY A 43 -10.33 -8.49 -1.52
N ILE A 44 -9.21 -7.77 -1.38
CA ILE A 44 -8.94 -6.88 -0.25
C ILE A 44 -9.85 -5.66 -0.33
N LEU A 45 -10.20 -5.24 -1.54
CA LEU A 45 -11.19 -4.21 -1.81
C LEU A 45 -12.34 -4.86 -2.58
N VAL A 46 -13.56 -4.75 -2.06
CA VAL A 46 -14.77 -5.31 -2.69
C VAL A 46 -15.86 -4.26 -2.63
N HIS A 47 -16.40 -3.86 -3.78
CA HIS A 47 -17.38 -2.76 -3.86
C HIS A 47 -16.92 -1.48 -3.14
N ARG A 48 -15.62 -1.14 -3.27
CA ARG A 48 -14.97 0.00 -2.58
C ARG A 48 -14.91 -0.12 -1.05
N GLN A 49 -15.26 -1.28 -0.49
CA GLN A 49 -15.14 -1.57 0.94
C GLN A 49 -13.88 -2.38 1.19
N PHE A 50 -13.12 -1.97 2.20
CA PHE A 50 -11.88 -2.62 2.56
C PHE A 50 -12.12 -3.80 3.50
N MET A 51 -11.62 -4.97 3.12
CA MET A 51 -11.82 -6.24 3.82
C MET A 51 -10.56 -6.58 4.62
N LEU A 52 -10.48 -6.11 5.88
CA LEU A 52 -9.28 -6.25 6.71
C LEU A 52 -8.82 -7.71 6.86
N GLU A 53 -9.73 -8.61 7.25
CA GLU A 53 -9.35 -10.02 7.47
C GLU A 53 -8.89 -10.70 6.17
N GLN A 54 -9.48 -10.33 5.03
CA GLN A 54 -9.01 -10.79 3.72
C GLN A 54 -7.64 -10.21 3.39
N ALA A 55 -7.37 -8.94 3.73
CA ALA A 55 -6.06 -8.33 3.58
C ALA A 55 -4.99 -9.08 4.38
N VAL A 56 -5.25 -9.33 5.67
CA VAL A 56 -4.35 -10.12 6.53
C VAL A 56 -4.09 -11.49 5.90
N LYS A 57 -5.15 -12.19 5.47
CA LYS A 57 -5.04 -13.52 4.84
C LYS A 57 -4.17 -13.49 3.57
N VAL A 58 -4.43 -12.58 2.65
CA VAL A 58 -3.70 -12.49 1.36
C VAL A 58 -2.23 -12.15 1.59
N LEU A 59 -1.96 -11.17 2.46
CA LEU A 59 -0.62 -10.68 2.75
C LEU A 59 0.21 -11.74 3.49
N VAL A 60 -0.33 -12.34 4.55
CA VAL A 60 0.35 -13.42 5.28
C VAL A 60 0.54 -14.65 4.39
N GLY A 61 -0.40 -14.90 3.45
CA GLY A 61 -0.28 -15.96 2.46
C GLY A 61 0.90 -15.82 1.48
N GLN A 62 1.56 -14.66 1.42
CA GLN A 62 2.80 -14.48 0.65
C GLN A 62 4.06 -14.97 1.40
N VAL A 63 3.92 -15.29 2.68
CA VAL A 63 5.03 -15.71 3.53
C VAL A 63 5.06 -17.24 3.58
N PRO A 64 6.23 -17.89 3.41
CA PRO A 64 6.38 -19.33 3.60
C PRO A 64 5.83 -19.80 4.96
N ALA A 65 5.14 -20.95 4.97
CA ALA A 65 4.37 -21.44 6.10
C ALA A 65 5.17 -21.60 7.41
N ASP A 66 6.46 -21.86 7.29
CA ASP A 66 7.41 -22.06 8.37
C ASP A 66 8.00 -20.75 8.95
N ASN A 67 7.68 -19.60 8.34
CA ASN A 67 8.32 -18.32 8.66
C ASN A 67 7.46 -17.41 9.56
N VAL A 68 7.25 -17.86 10.80
CA VAL A 68 6.37 -17.21 11.79
C VAL A 68 6.73 -15.74 12.04
N MET A 69 8.02 -15.38 11.99
CA MET A 69 8.47 -13.99 12.21
C MET A 69 7.95 -13.05 11.11
N TRP A 70 8.05 -13.45 9.85
CA TRP A 70 7.51 -12.66 8.74
C TRP A 70 5.98 -12.66 8.72
N MET A 71 5.34 -13.78 9.05
CA MET A 71 3.86 -13.83 9.16
C MET A 71 3.35 -12.79 10.16
N ARG A 72 3.97 -12.74 11.35
CA ARG A 72 3.63 -11.75 12.37
C ARG A 72 3.89 -10.32 11.91
N ALA A 73 5.00 -10.06 11.24
CA ALA A 73 5.32 -8.74 10.71
C ALA A 73 4.26 -8.26 9.70
N PHE A 74 3.85 -9.13 8.77
CA PHE A 74 2.82 -8.84 7.77
C PHE A 74 1.45 -8.60 8.42
N GLU A 75 1.03 -9.44 9.36
CA GLU A 75 -0.23 -9.27 10.08
C GLU A 75 -0.28 -7.93 10.84
N VAL A 76 0.76 -7.63 11.63
CA VAL A 76 0.84 -6.40 12.41
C VAL A 76 0.81 -5.18 11.49
N ALA A 77 1.56 -5.20 10.39
CA ALA A 77 1.59 -4.12 9.41
C ALA A 77 0.23 -3.92 8.74
N ALA A 78 -0.43 -5.00 8.31
CA ALA A 78 -1.75 -4.98 7.69
C ALA A 78 -2.79 -4.31 8.59
N ARG A 79 -2.89 -4.74 9.85
CA ARG A 79 -3.85 -4.21 10.84
C ARG A 79 -3.53 -2.75 11.20
N LYS A 80 -2.26 -2.42 11.43
CA LYS A 80 -1.84 -1.06 11.78
C LYS A 80 -2.11 -0.08 10.63
N CYS A 81 -1.83 -0.45 9.40
CA CYS A 81 -2.05 0.41 8.24
C CYS A 81 -3.53 0.59 7.91
N TYR A 82 -4.35 -0.44 8.08
CA TYR A 82 -5.79 -0.28 8.02
C TYR A 82 -6.28 0.78 9.03
N ASN A 83 -5.85 0.66 10.30
CA ASN A 83 -6.22 1.62 11.33
C ASN A 83 -5.71 3.03 11.02
N LEU A 84 -4.55 3.21 10.40
CA LEU A 84 -4.02 4.53 10.08
C LEU A 84 -4.68 5.18 8.86
N VAL A 85 -4.93 4.39 7.81
CA VAL A 85 -5.33 4.88 6.48
C VAL A 85 -6.84 4.84 6.27
N MET A 86 -7.51 3.80 6.76
CA MET A 86 -8.92 3.57 6.46
C MET A 86 -9.84 4.19 7.51
N THR A 87 -9.37 4.38 8.75
CA THR A 87 -10.15 5.10 9.78
C THR A 87 -10.04 6.61 9.65
N ARG A 88 -9.03 7.11 8.91
CA ARG A 88 -8.79 8.53 8.70
C ARG A 88 -9.04 8.88 7.24
N THR A 89 -10.19 9.47 6.94
CA THR A 89 -10.60 9.91 5.61
C THR A 89 -9.92 11.21 5.17
N PHE A 90 -8.60 11.32 5.36
CA PHE A 90 -7.84 12.56 5.10
C PHE A 90 -7.99 13.04 3.63
N TYR A 91 -8.26 12.13 2.69
CA TYR A 91 -8.22 12.43 1.25
C TYR A 91 -9.53 13.00 0.72
N LEU A 92 -10.62 12.87 1.49
CA LEU A 92 -11.92 13.39 1.08
C LEU A 92 -11.88 14.91 0.93
N GLN A 93 -11.03 15.60 1.70
CA GLN A 93 -10.84 17.05 1.58
C GLN A 93 -10.19 17.41 0.24
N ASP A 94 -9.18 16.66 -0.18
CA ASP A 94 -8.44 16.92 -1.43
C ASP A 94 -9.29 16.57 -2.65
N VAL A 95 -10.08 15.48 -2.57
CA VAL A 95 -11.11 15.16 -3.57
C VAL A 95 -12.15 16.27 -3.66
N ALA A 96 -12.68 16.75 -2.52
CA ALA A 96 -13.70 17.81 -2.50
C ALA A 96 -13.19 19.15 -3.06
N LYS A 97 -11.88 19.41 -2.99
CA LYS A 97 -11.22 20.58 -3.56
C LYS A 97 -10.76 20.38 -5.01
N ASN A 98 -11.08 19.25 -5.65
CA ASN A 98 -10.59 18.87 -6.99
C ASN A 98 -9.05 18.90 -7.11
N LEU A 99 -8.36 18.56 -6.02
CA LEU A 99 -6.89 18.48 -5.98
C LEU A 99 -6.41 17.10 -6.43
N ILE A 100 -7.20 16.06 -6.16
CA ILE A 100 -6.96 14.69 -6.64
C ILE A 100 -8.21 14.13 -7.29
N SER A 101 -8.00 13.28 -8.30
CA SER A 101 -9.09 12.60 -9.00
C SER A 101 -9.86 11.66 -8.08
N SER A 102 -11.19 11.70 -8.15
CA SER A 102 -12.08 10.77 -7.45
C SER A 102 -12.27 9.43 -8.18
N GLN A 103 -11.67 9.29 -9.37
CA GLN A 103 -11.87 8.14 -10.23
C GLN A 103 -11.26 6.85 -9.68
N CYS A 104 -10.18 6.98 -8.90
CA CYS A 104 -9.51 5.88 -8.23
C CYS A 104 -9.30 6.20 -6.76
N ILE A 105 -9.44 5.20 -5.89
CA ILE A 105 -9.44 5.32 -4.43
C ILE A 105 -8.01 5.56 -3.93
N PRO A 106 -7.69 6.77 -3.43
CA PRO A 106 -6.33 7.10 -3.00
C PRO A 106 -5.85 6.30 -1.78
N THR A 107 -6.78 5.82 -0.93
CA THR A 107 -6.40 4.99 0.23
C THR A 107 -5.84 3.63 -0.16
N SER A 108 -6.07 3.15 -1.38
CA SER A 108 -5.54 1.89 -1.87
C SER A 108 -4.01 1.88 -1.89
N ILE A 109 -3.40 2.90 -2.52
CA ILE A 109 -1.94 3.01 -2.57
C ILE A 109 -1.37 3.25 -1.18
N ARG A 110 -2.05 4.05 -0.35
CA ARG A 110 -1.59 4.35 1.00
C ARG A 110 -1.52 3.15 1.91
N TYR A 111 -2.51 2.27 1.79
CA TYR A 111 -2.49 1.03 2.53
C TYR A 111 -1.26 0.22 2.16
N LEU A 112 -1.00 0.02 0.86
CA LEU A 112 0.15 -0.75 0.36
C LEU A 112 1.49 -0.11 0.75
N GLU A 113 1.65 1.20 0.59
CA GLU A 113 2.87 1.93 0.98
C GLU A 113 3.13 1.85 2.48
N CYS A 114 2.10 2.03 3.30
CA CYS A 114 2.20 1.91 4.74
C CYS A 114 2.62 0.49 5.13
N THR A 115 1.96 -0.52 4.57
CA THR A 115 2.25 -1.92 4.91
C THR A 115 3.66 -2.30 4.49
N PHE A 116 4.10 -1.93 3.28
CA PHE A 116 5.48 -2.09 2.83
C PHE A 116 6.47 -1.42 3.80
N SER A 117 6.22 -0.16 4.16
CA SER A 117 7.11 0.62 5.01
C SER A 117 7.31 -0.01 6.38
N ILE A 118 6.23 -0.50 7.00
CA ILE A 118 6.31 -1.17 8.31
C ILE A 118 7.04 -2.51 8.19
N ILE A 119 6.71 -3.34 7.21
CA ILE A 119 7.33 -4.66 7.03
C ILE A 119 8.83 -4.52 6.72
N TYR A 120 9.21 -3.55 5.90
CA TYR A 120 10.61 -3.31 5.57
C TYR A 120 11.39 -2.78 6.78
N ARG A 121 10.82 -1.81 7.52
CA ARG A 121 11.44 -1.26 8.73
C ARG A 121 11.58 -2.33 9.81
N ASP A 122 10.54 -3.13 10.02
CA ASP A 122 10.48 -4.15 11.08
C ASP A 122 10.97 -5.51 10.54
N CYS A 123 11.89 -5.48 9.57
CA CYS A 123 12.55 -6.66 9.03
C CYS A 123 13.24 -7.43 10.17
N PRO A 124 12.93 -8.72 10.39
CA PRO A 124 13.54 -9.46 11.49
C PRO A 124 15.06 -9.57 11.33
N ASP A 125 15.79 -9.44 12.44
CA ASP A 125 17.27 -9.40 12.46
C ASP A 125 17.92 -10.57 11.70
N ALA A 126 17.32 -11.76 11.78
CA ALA A 126 17.79 -12.96 11.08
C ALA A 126 17.83 -12.81 9.54
N TYR A 127 17.08 -11.87 8.97
CA TYR A 127 17.02 -11.58 7.53
C TYR A 127 17.65 -10.23 7.18
N TRP A 128 18.16 -9.48 8.17
CA TRP A 128 18.77 -8.19 7.95
C TRP A 128 20.20 -8.36 7.43
N ASN A 129 20.49 -7.74 6.29
CA ASN A 129 21.85 -7.73 5.74
C ASN A 129 22.66 -6.56 6.33
N TYR A 130 23.34 -6.81 7.46
CA TYR A 130 24.15 -5.79 8.14
C TYR A 130 25.33 -5.25 7.31
N ASN A 131 25.75 -5.98 6.27
CA ASN A 131 26.85 -5.56 5.40
C ASN A 131 26.38 -4.62 4.28
N ASN A 132 25.07 -4.39 4.13
CA ASN A 132 24.52 -3.50 3.13
C ASN A 132 24.11 -2.17 3.74
N GLU A 133 24.98 -1.15 3.63
CA GLU A 133 24.70 0.19 4.14
C GLU A 133 23.48 0.85 3.48
N GLN A 134 23.10 0.45 2.26
CA GLN A 134 21.90 0.95 1.60
C GLN A 134 20.62 0.54 2.35
N CYS A 135 20.58 -0.66 2.95
CA CYS A 135 19.45 -1.10 3.78
C CYS A 135 19.24 -0.16 4.98
N LYS A 136 20.33 0.24 5.63
CA LYS A 136 20.31 1.21 6.74
C LYS A 136 19.81 2.57 6.27
N GLY A 137 20.29 3.05 5.12
CA GLY A 137 19.82 4.29 4.50
C GLY A 137 18.31 4.29 4.22
N ILE A 138 17.77 3.18 3.71
CA ILE A 138 16.33 3.03 3.44
C ILE A 138 15.53 3.04 4.74
N VAL A 139 15.97 2.36 5.80
CA VAL A 139 15.26 2.40 7.10
C VAL A 139 15.29 3.79 7.72
N VAL A 140 16.41 4.50 7.63
CA VAL A 140 16.51 5.91 8.04
C VAL A 140 15.53 6.76 7.25
N ALA A 141 15.44 6.57 5.93
CA ALA A 141 14.47 7.27 5.09
C ALA A 141 13.02 6.90 5.47
N LEU A 142 12.67 5.64 5.67
CA LEU A 142 11.32 5.22 6.07
C LEU A 142 10.91 5.73 7.46
N ASN A 143 11.87 5.88 8.38
CA ASN A 143 11.64 6.44 9.71
C ASN A 143 11.54 7.97 9.72
N ASN A 144 12.36 8.65 8.91
CA ASN A 144 12.55 10.10 8.99
C ASN A 144 11.92 10.87 7.83
N CYS A 145 11.60 10.22 6.71
CA CYS A 145 10.79 10.83 5.67
C CYS A 145 9.34 10.87 6.14
N TYR A 146 9.06 11.91 6.93
CA TYR A 146 7.71 12.49 6.98
C TYR A 146 7.17 12.68 5.55
N TYR A 147 8.03 12.95 4.56
CA TYR A 147 7.71 13.07 3.13
C TYR A 147 7.08 11.83 2.47
N LEU A 148 7.47 10.59 2.80
CA LEU A 148 6.78 9.39 2.27
C LEU A 148 5.34 9.32 2.82
N PHE A 149 5.16 9.80 4.05
CA PHE A 149 3.87 9.95 4.71
C PHE A 149 3.19 11.32 4.48
N GLN A 150 3.82 12.32 3.84
CA GLN A 150 3.30 13.69 3.67
C GLN A 150 3.22 14.16 2.21
N HIS A 151 3.99 13.61 1.27
CA HIS A 151 4.06 14.15 -0.12
C HIS A 151 3.26 13.41 -1.16
N VAL A 152 2.71 12.25 -0.82
CA VAL A 152 1.47 11.79 -1.45
C VAL A 152 0.25 12.44 -0.69
N TRP A 153 0.49 13.32 0.31
CA TRP A 153 -0.48 14.05 1.16
C TRP A 153 -0.31 15.59 1.06
N LYS A 154 0.24 16.07 -0.07
CA LYS A 154 0.19 17.49 -0.44
C LYS A 154 -0.21 17.62 -1.90
N ILE A 155 -1.51 17.57 -2.15
CA ILE A 155 -2.15 18.50 -3.07
C ILE A 155 -3.24 19.19 -2.27
#